data_AF-A0A7C5D152-F1
#
_entry.id   AF-A0A7C5D152-F1
#
_cell.length_a   1.000
_cell.length_b   1.000
_cell.length_c   1.000
_cell.angle_alpha   90.00
_cell.angle_beta   90.00
_cell.angle_gamma   90.00
#
_symmetry.space_group_name_H-M   'P 1'
#
loop_
_entity.id
_entity.type
_entity.pdbx_description
1 polymer ?
#
loop_
_entity_poly.entity_id
_entity_poly.type
_entity_poly.pdbx_seq_one_letter_code
_entity_poly.pdbx_strand_id
1 'polypeptide(L)' 'MEGIAEIKADVFRIGPFFVARCSALDFLTTGLTEDEAIHALRMKINREWGGIFSIDIDNT' A
#
# COMPACT_ATOMS: atom_id res chain seq x y z
N MET A 1 -0.19 -22.54 -12.40
CA MET A 1 -0.93 -21.28 -12.17
C MET A 1 -0.02 -20.41 -11.34
N GLU A 2 0.57 -19.37 -11.92
CA GLU A 2 1.23 -18.34 -11.10
C GLU A 2 0.14 -17.41 -10.59
N GLY A 3 -0.20 -17.53 -9.31
CA GLY A 3 -1.19 -16.65 -8.67
C GLY A 3 -0.59 -15.26 -8.47
N ILE A 4 -1.41 -14.22 -8.67
CA ILE A 4 -1.04 -12.85 -8.26
C ILE A 4 -0.81 -12.88 -6.76
N ALA A 5 0.38 -12.48 -6.31
CA ALA A 5 0.67 -12.37 -4.89
C ALA A 5 -0.23 -11.27 -4.29
N GLU A 6 -0.99 -11.64 -3.28
CA GLU A 6 -1.84 -10.73 -2.51
C GLU A 6 -1.04 -10.14 -1.36
N ILE A 7 -1.10 -8.83 -1.21
CA ILE A 7 -0.40 -8.09 -0.16
C ILE A 7 -1.43 -7.34 0.67
N LYS A 8 -1.41 -7.57 1.99
CA LYS A 8 -2.22 -6.80 2.94
C LYS A 8 -1.54 -5.48 3.28
N ALA A 9 -2.33 -4.41 3.32
CA ALA A 9 -1.90 -3.09 3.75
C ALA A 9 -2.95 -2.43 4.66
N ASP A 10 -2.46 -1.63 5.61
CA ASP A 10 -3.28 -0.82 6.50
C ASP A 10 -3.25 0.64 6.03
N VAL A 11 -4.38 1.34 6.13
CA VAL A 11 -4.45 2.79 5.89
C VAL A 11 -5.00 3.47 7.13
N PHE A 12 -4.31 4.48 7.61
CA PHE A 12 -4.71 5.22 8.81
C PHE A 12 -4.31 6.69 8.70
N ARG A 13 -5.03 7.53 9.45
CA ARG A 13 -4.84 8.99 9.41
C ARG A 13 -3.87 9.45 10.51
N ILE A 14 -2.89 10.28 10.14
CA ILE A 14 -2.01 11.00 11.06
C ILE A 14 -2.13 12.51 10.78
N GLY A 15 -2.89 13.21 11.62
CA GLY A 15 -3.10 14.65 11.46
C GLY A 15 -3.80 14.98 10.13
N PRO A 16 -3.21 15.82 9.26
CA PRO A 16 -3.77 16.15 7.95
C PRO A 16 -3.44 15.13 6.86
N PHE A 17 -2.62 14.11 7.15
CA PHE A 17 -2.14 13.13 6.17
C PHE A 17 -2.77 11.75 6.38
N PHE A 18 -2.85 10.99 5.30
CA PHE A 18 -3.10 9.55 5.31
C PHE A 18 -1.80 8.80 5.11
N VAL A 19 -1.69 7.67 5.80
CA VAL A 19 -0.52 6.78 5.77
C VAL A 19 -0.99 5.41 5.32
N ALA A 20 -0.38 4.88 4.27
CA ALA A 20 -0.57 3.51 3.82
C ALA A 20 0.68 2.70 4.18
N ARG A 21 0.49 1.59 4.90
CA ARG A 21 1.58 0.73 5.40
C ARG A 21 1.38 -0.70 4.95
N CYS A 22 2.41 -1.29 4.36
CA CYS A 22 2.50 -2.74 4.17
C CYS A 22 3.52 -3.31 5.16
N SER A 23 3.05 -3.94 6.23
CA SER A 23 3.91 -4.47 7.29
C SER A 23 4.79 -5.65 6.81
N ALA A 24 4.30 -6.45 5.85
CA ALA A 24 5.05 -7.59 5.32
C ALA A 24 6.31 -7.18 4.53
N LEU A 25 6.30 -5.99 3.94
CA LEU A 25 7.40 -5.45 3.13
C LEU A 25 8.16 -4.32 3.81
N ASP A 26 7.78 -3.96 5.04
CA ASP A 26 8.27 -2.77 5.75
C ASP A 26 8.17 -1.48 4.91
N PHE A 27 7.08 -1.36 4.14
CA PHE A 27 6.84 -0.19 3.30
C PHE A 27 5.81 0.74 3.92
N LEU A 28 6.08 2.04 3.77
CA LEU A 28 5.20 3.11 4.21
C LEU A 28 5.23 4.24 3.17
N THR A 29 4.05 4.79 2.89
CA THR A 29 3.83 5.96 2.04
C THR A 29 2.76 6.86 2.64
N THR A 30 2.75 8.13 2.21
CA THR A 30 1.85 9.16 2.73
C THR A 30 1.15 9.91 1.60
N GLY A 31 -0.05 10.43 1.86
CA GLY A 31 -0.84 11.27 0.94
C GLY A 31 -1.74 12.26 1.69
N LEU A 32 -2.32 13.23 0.97
CA LEU A 32 -3.34 14.13 1.50
C LEU A 32 -4.73 13.46 1.52
N THR A 33 -4.92 12.42 0.72
CA THR A 33 -6.09 11.54 0.71
C THR A 33 -5.70 10.08 0.90
N GLU A 34 -6.66 9.23 1.26
CA GLU A 34 -6.46 7.77 1.33
C GLU A 34 -5.96 7.23 -0.01
N ASP A 35 -6.63 7.59 -1.11
CA ASP A 35 -6.27 7.16 -2.46
C ASP A 35 -4.85 7.54 -2.85
N GLU A 36 -4.39 8.74 -2.49
CA GLU A 36 -3.01 9.16 -2.74
C GLU A 36 -2.00 8.31 -1.98
N ALA A 37 -2.25 8.04 -0.70
CA ALA A 37 -1.37 7.22 0.12
C ALA A 37 -1.29 5.79 -0.42
N ILE A 38 -2.44 5.21 -0.80
CA ILE A 38 -2.58 3.87 -1.38
C ILE A 38 -1.89 3.78 -2.75
N HIS A 39 -2.12 4.78 -3.61
CA HIS A 39 -1.51 4.83 -4.94
C HIS A 39 0.02 4.89 -4.82
N ALA A 40 0.54 5.73 -3.92
CA ALA A 40 1.97 5.79 -3.65
C ALA A 40 2.53 4.45 -3.16
N LEU A 41 1.80 3.73 -2.30
CA LEU A 41 2.21 2.41 -1.81
C LEU A 41 2.29 1.39 -2.95
N ARG A 42 1.28 1.37 -3.82
CA ARG A 42 1.23 0.52 -5.03
C ARG A 42 2.43 0.77 -5.93
N MET A 43 2.73 2.03 -6.21
CA MET A 43 3.87 2.41 -7.05
C MET A 43 5.20 1.99 -6.42
N LYS A 44 5.34 2.12 -5.10
CA LYS A 44 6.55 1.69 -4.36
C LYS A 44 6.74 0.17 -4.43
N ILE A 45 5.70 -0.61 -4.16
CA ILE A 45 5.75 -2.08 -4.24
C ILE A 45 6.09 -2.56 -5.65
N ASN A 46 5.42 -2.02 -6.66
CA ASN A 46 5.66 -2.40 -8.06
C ASN A 46 7.09 -2.04 -8.51
N ARG A 47 7.64 -0.91 -8.06
CA ARG A 47 9.01 -0.50 -8.38
C ARG A 47 10.05 -1.44 -7.77
N GLU A 48 9.83 -1.87 -6.54
CA GLU A 48 10.82 -2.65 -5.81
C GLU A 48 10.83 -4.12 -6.24
N TRP A 49 9.66 -4.69 -6.57
CA TRP A 49 9.52 -6.13 -6.84
C TRP A 49 9.17 -6.46 -8.30
N GLY A 50 9.00 -5.46 -9.17
CA GLY A 50 8.87 -5.65 -10.62
C GLY A 50 7.64 -6.45 -11.08
N GLY A 51 6.60 -6.55 -10.24
CA GLY A 51 5.42 -7.37 -10.49
C GLY A 51 4.10 -6.60 -10.39
N ILE A 52 3.01 -7.25 -10.83
CA ILE A 52 1.64 -6.78 -10.60
C ILE A 52 1.15 -7.46 -9.32
N PHE A 53 0.86 -6.66 -8.30
CA PHE A 53 0.34 -7.13 -7.01
C PHE A 53 -1.10 -6.67 -6.82
N SER A 54 -1.92 -7.55 -6.23
CA SER A 54 -3.21 -7.13 -5.68
C SER A 54 -2.97 -6.65 -4.25
N ILE A 55 -3.31 -5.40 -3.95
CA ILE A 55 -3.26 -4.86 -2.60
C ILE A 55 -4.66 -4.88 -2.01
N ASP A 56 -4.85 -5.72 -0.99
CA ASP A 56 -6.04 -5.75 -0.15
C ASP A 56 -5.83 -4.76 1.01
N ILE A 57 -6.84 -3.92 1.26
CA ILE A 57 -6.78 -2.88 2.28
C ILE A 57 -7.81 -3.20 3.35
N ASP A 58 -7.30 -3.57 4.52
CA ASP A 58 -8.12 -3.75 5.71
C ASP A 58 -8.43 -2.35 6.27
N ASN A 59 -9.59 -1.80 5.92
CA ASN A 59 -10.11 -0.55 6.51
C ASN A 59 -10.62 -0.87 7.92
N THR A 60 -9.77 -0.70 8.94
CA THR A 60 -10.18 -0.67 10.36
C THR A 60 -10.68 0.69 10.80
#